data_AF-A0A5C7I4D1-F1
#
_entry.id   AF-A0A5C7I4D1-F1
#
_cell.length_a   1.000
_cell.length_b   1.000
_cell.length_c   1.000
_cell.angle_alpha   90.00
_cell.angle_beta   90.00
_cell.angle_gamma   90.00
#
_symmetry.space_group_name_H-M   'P 1'
#
loop_
_entity.id
_entity.type
_entity.pdbx_description
1 polymer ?
#
loop_
_entity_poly.entity_id
_entity_poly.type
_entity_poly.pdbx_seq_one_letter_code
_entity_poly.pdbx_strand_id
1 'polypeptide(L)'
;MRASLDILAKANTPIWLTEIDVKSGSNQAQTAQYLEQILREGHGHRNVNGIMLWGGWYPDGSCGMCLTDNNMNNLPTGDVVDKLLQEWGIRSLQATTDANGFFETSLFQNTDDQIKIIHPTIGNSSSSVHSFKVPEASTTDFDSSGQSTIIFLQVSA
;
A
#
# COMPACT_ATOMS: atom_id res chain seq x y z
N MET A 1 2.69 -18.92 5.28
CA MET A 1 2.53 -17.57 5.86
C MET A 1 1.07 -17.28 6.21
N ARG A 2 0.12 -17.30 5.25
CA ARG A 2 -1.33 -17.11 5.48
C ARG A 2 -1.88 -17.68 6.78
N ALA A 3 -1.83 -19.01 6.94
CA ALA A 3 -2.39 -19.69 8.12
C ALA A 3 -1.78 -19.21 9.45
N SER A 4 -0.50 -18.82 9.47
CA SER A 4 0.14 -18.29 10.67
C SER A 4 -0.37 -16.88 10.99
N LEU A 5 -0.55 -16.03 9.97
CA LEU A 5 -1.15 -14.71 10.14
C LEU A 5 -2.61 -14.83 10.62
N ASP A 6 -3.38 -15.77 10.07
CA ASP A 6 -4.77 -16.02 10.49
C ASP A 6 -4.86 -16.45 11.96
N ILE A 7 -3.90 -17.25 12.44
CA ILE A 7 -3.82 -17.66 13.84
C ILE A 7 -3.45 -16.48 14.73
N LEU A 8 -2.43 -15.70 14.37
CA LEU A 8 -2.01 -14.52 15.13
C LEU A 8 -3.12 -13.46 15.19
N ALA A 9 -3.89 -13.31 14.11
CA ALA A 9 -5.01 -12.39 14.04
C ALA A 9 -6.10 -12.69 15.08
N LYS A 10 -6.22 -13.94 15.55
CA LYS A 10 -7.16 -14.30 16.63
C LYS A 10 -6.83 -13.64 17.97
N ALA A 11 -5.59 -13.18 18.15
CA ALA A 11 -5.21 -12.40 19.33
C ALA A 11 -5.82 -10.99 19.35
N ASN A 12 -6.42 -10.54 18.23
CA ASN A 12 -7.02 -9.21 18.08
C ASN A 12 -6.04 -8.06 18.39
N THR A 13 -4.77 -8.25 18.05
CA THR A 13 -3.72 -7.24 18.18
C THR A 13 -3.09 -6.97 16.81
N PRO A 14 -2.58 -5.74 16.56
CA PRO A 14 -1.84 -5.42 15.34
C PRO A 14 -0.66 -6.36 15.11
N ILE A 15 -0.50 -6.88 13.90
CA ILE A 15 0.66 -7.69 13.50
C ILE A 15 1.68 -6.77 12.80
N TRP A 16 2.92 -6.85 13.25
CA TRP A 16 4.07 -6.24 12.57
C TRP A 16 5.02 -7.33 12.13
N LEU A 17 5.40 -7.31 10.85
CA LEU A 17 6.45 -8.16 10.32
C LEU A 17 7.77 -7.38 10.46
N THR A 18 8.59 -7.67 11.47
CA THR A 18 9.65 -6.73 11.88
C THR A 18 11.03 -6.95 11.27
N GLU A 19 11.30 -8.12 10.70
CA GLU A 19 12.64 -8.50 10.22
C GLU A 19 12.53 -9.38 8.97
N ILE A 20 11.78 -8.92 7.96
CA ILE A 20 11.63 -9.71 6.74
C ILE A 20 12.96 -9.73 5.98
N ASP A 21 13.55 -10.92 5.92
CA ASP A 21 14.60 -11.28 4.97
C ASP A 21 14.21 -12.53 4.17
N VAL A 22 14.93 -12.74 3.08
CA VAL A 22 14.87 -13.98 2.32
C VAL A 22 16.29 -14.49 2.23
N LYS A 23 16.52 -15.71 2.70
CA LYS A 23 17.83 -16.35 2.60
C LYS A 23 18.28 -16.36 1.13
N SER A 24 19.43 -15.76 0.86
CA SER A 24 20.08 -15.81 -0.45
C SER A 24 20.24 -17.25 -0.94
N GLY A 25 19.56 -17.58 -2.04
CA GLY A 25 19.81 -18.80 -2.81
C GLY A 25 20.94 -18.60 -3.82
N SER A 26 21.16 -19.58 -4.68
CA SER A 26 22.10 -19.47 -5.81
C SER A 26 21.64 -18.48 -6.89
N ASN A 27 20.39 -18.01 -6.83
CA ASN A 27 19.77 -17.16 -7.84
C ASN A 27 19.07 -15.95 -7.19
N GLN A 28 19.58 -14.74 -7.45
CA GLN A 28 18.99 -13.49 -6.95
C GLN A 28 17.57 -13.22 -7.46
N ALA A 29 17.23 -13.66 -8.67
CA ALA A 29 15.88 -13.52 -9.20
C ALA A 29 14.87 -14.35 -8.40
N GLN A 30 15.27 -15.52 -7.93
CA GLN A 30 14.42 -16.35 -7.07
C GLN A 30 14.23 -15.71 -5.69
N THR A 31 15.30 -15.17 -5.10
CA THR A 31 15.21 -14.39 -3.84
C THR A 31 14.23 -13.22 -3.99
N ALA A 32 14.31 -12.47 -5.09
CA ALA A 32 13.40 -11.37 -5.38
C ALA A 32 11.93 -11.83 -5.54
N GLN A 33 11.70 -12.95 -6.24
CA GLN A 33 10.36 -13.53 -6.37
C GLN A 33 9.76 -13.92 -5.02
N TYR A 34 10.54 -14.54 -4.12
CA TYR A 34 10.07 -14.86 -2.78
C TYR A 34 9.80 -13.62 -1.94
N LEU A 35 10.67 -12.61 -2.02
CA LEU A 35 10.45 -11.34 -1.35
C LEU A 35 9.13 -10.72 -1.79
N GLU A 36 8.86 -10.68 -3.10
CA GLU A 36 7.60 -10.14 -3.63
C GLU A 36 6.37 -10.91 -3.09
N GLN A 37 6.43 -12.25 -3.09
CA GLN A 37 5.34 -13.07 -2.57
C GLN A 37 5.08 -12.81 -1.08
N ILE A 38 6.14 -12.74 -0.27
CA ILE A 38 6.05 -12.47 1.18
C ILE A 38 5.48 -11.08 1.44
N LEU A 39 5.96 -10.07 0.72
CA LEU A 39 5.50 -8.70 0.87
C LEU A 39 4.03 -8.54 0.45
N ARG A 40 3.62 -9.12 -0.68
CA ARG A 40 2.22 -9.11 -1.12
C ARG A 40 1.30 -9.86 -0.15
N GLU A 41 1.76 -10.99 0.37
CA GLU A 41 1.02 -11.78 1.36
C GLU A 41 0.84 -11.02 2.68
N GLY A 42 1.90 -10.37 3.18
CA GLY A 42 1.84 -9.52 4.36
C GLY A 42 0.93 -8.31 4.14
N HIS A 43 1.13 -7.57 3.06
CA HIS A 43 0.32 -6.38 2.72
C HIS A 43 -1.16 -6.73 2.50
N GLY A 44 -1.46 -7.89 1.92
CA GLY A 44 -2.82 -8.35 1.66
C GLY A 44 -3.56 -8.90 2.89
N HIS A 45 -2.92 -8.98 4.05
CA HIS A 45 -3.54 -9.52 5.26
C HIS A 45 -4.02 -8.38 6.18
N ARG A 46 -5.34 -8.26 6.37
CA ARG A 46 -5.98 -7.11 7.06
C ARG A 46 -5.44 -6.78 8.46
N ASN A 47 -4.93 -7.77 9.20
CA ASN A 47 -4.38 -7.57 10.55
C ASN A 47 -2.87 -7.27 10.56
N VAL A 48 -2.22 -7.20 9.40
CA VAL A 48 -0.83 -6.74 9.29
C VAL A 48 -0.86 -5.22 9.12
N ASN A 49 -0.37 -4.52 10.14
CA ASN A 49 -0.38 -3.05 10.19
C ASN A 49 0.95 -2.45 9.72
N GLY A 50 1.99 -3.26 9.59
CA GLY A 50 3.28 -2.78 9.12
C GLY A 50 4.24 -3.90 8.80
N ILE A 51 5.17 -3.58 7.90
CA ILE A 51 6.24 -4.46 7.43
C ILE A 51 7.54 -3.68 7.50
N MET A 52 8.55 -4.27 8.13
CA MET A 52 9.91 -3.79 8.22
C MET A 52 10.83 -4.84 7.60
N LEU A 53 11.67 -4.40 6.66
CA LEU A 53 12.62 -5.26 5.97
C LEU A 53 13.94 -5.30 6.73
N TRP A 54 14.54 -6.48 6.79
CA TRP A 54 15.94 -6.65 7.19
C TRP A 54 16.85 -6.60 5.96
N GLY A 55 16.87 -5.42 5.31
CA GLY A 55 17.55 -5.18 4.03
C GLY A 55 18.91 -4.48 4.17
N GLY A 56 19.76 -4.94 5.08
CA GLY A 56 21.06 -4.32 5.35
C GLY A 56 22.00 -4.29 4.13
N TRP A 57 23.00 -3.41 4.18
CA TRP A 57 24.06 -3.32 3.18
C TRP A 57 25.40 -3.77 3.77
N TYR A 58 26.17 -4.54 2.99
CA TYR A 58 27.47 -5.07 3.40
C TYR A 58 28.49 -4.89 2.26
N PRO A 59 29.69 -4.31 2.51
CA PRO A 59 30.68 -4.04 1.47
C PRO A 59 31.14 -5.28 0.68
N ASP A 60 31.08 -6.46 1.29
CA ASP A 60 31.48 -7.72 0.69
C ASP A 60 30.30 -8.46 0.01
N GLY A 61 29.10 -7.89 0.05
CA GLY A 61 27.88 -8.51 -0.49
C GLY A 61 27.41 -9.74 0.29
N SER A 62 27.88 -9.94 1.54
CA SER A 62 27.55 -11.11 2.38
C SER A 62 26.15 -11.08 3.01
N CYS A 63 25.37 -10.03 2.74
CA CYS A 63 23.97 -9.93 3.17
C CYS A 63 23.13 -11.11 2.67
N GLY A 64 22.26 -11.62 3.54
CA GLY A 64 21.21 -12.55 3.13
C GLY A 64 20.27 -11.95 2.08
N MET A 65 19.96 -10.65 2.18
CA MET A 65 19.06 -9.95 1.27
C MET A 65 19.40 -8.44 1.19
N CYS A 66 20.47 -8.07 0.47
CA CYS A 66 20.71 -6.65 0.16
C CYS A 66 19.64 -6.12 -0.80
N LEU A 67 19.28 -4.85 -0.64
CA LEU A 67 18.44 -4.14 -1.61
C LEU A 67 19.28 -3.46 -2.70
N THR A 68 20.52 -3.09 -2.39
CA THR A 68 21.43 -2.38 -3.29
C THR A 68 22.83 -2.99 -3.30
N ASP A 69 23.58 -2.73 -4.37
CA ASP A 69 25.01 -3.02 -4.47
C ASP A 69 25.88 -1.96 -3.77
N ASN A 70 27.20 -2.08 -3.87
CA ASN A 70 28.16 -1.12 -3.29
C ASN A 70 28.14 0.28 -3.91
N ASN A 71 27.55 0.40 -5.09
CA ASN A 71 27.41 1.67 -5.80
C ASN A 71 26.00 2.27 -5.59
N MET A 72 25.21 1.70 -4.66
CA MET A 72 23.83 2.07 -4.39
C MET A 72 22.90 1.88 -5.61
N ASN A 73 23.24 0.99 -6.54
CA ASN A 73 22.30 0.55 -7.56
C ASN A 73 21.39 -0.52 -6.96
N ASN A 74 20.13 -0.55 -7.36
CA ASN A 74 19.21 -1.60 -6.96
C ASN A 74 19.70 -2.98 -7.41
N LEU A 75 19.54 -3.95 -6.51
CA LEU A 75 19.51 -5.38 -6.81
C LEU A 75 18.07 -5.80 -7.14
N PRO A 76 17.84 -7.01 -7.67
CA PRO A 76 16.48 -7.47 -8.00
C PRO A 76 15.47 -7.39 -6.84
N THR A 77 15.93 -7.55 -5.61
CA THR A 77 15.16 -7.38 -4.37
C THR A 77 14.80 -5.91 -4.10
N GLY A 78 15.71 -4.96 -4.37
CA GLY A 78 15.44 -3.53 -4.33
C GLY A 78 14.39 -3.12 -5.37
N ASP A 79 14.50 -3.62 -6.60
CA ASP A 79 13.52 -3.38 -7.67
C ASP A 79 12.11 -3.86 -7.29
N VAL A 80 12.00 -4.98 -6.56
CA VAL A 80 10.73 -5.46 -6.02
C VAL A 80 10.15 -4.48 -5.02
N VAL A 81 10.96 -3.98 -4.08
CA VAL A 81 10.49 -3.04 -3.06
C VAL A 81 10.01 -1.74 -3.71
N ASP A 82 10.80 -1.16 -4.62
CA ASP A 82 10.43 0.07 -5.33
C ASP A 82 9.14 -0.11 -6.15
N LYS A 83 9.02 -1.24 -6.86
CA LYS A 83 7.80 -1.58 -7.60
C LYS A 83 6.60 -1.64 -6.67
N LEU A 84 6.69 -2.34 -5.55
CA LEU A 84 5.57 -2.50 -4.62
C LEU A 84 5.21 -1.17 -3.93
N LEU A 85 6.19 -0.35 -3.56
CA LEU A 85 5.94 1.00 -3.05
C LEU A 85 5.25 1.88 -4.11
N GLN A 86 5.58 1.71 -5.39
CA GLN A 86 4.92 2.42 -6.49
C GLN A 86 3.50 1.92 -6.78
N GLU A 87 3.24 0.64 -6.53
CA GLU A 87 1.92 0.01 -6.64
C GLU A 87 1.00 0.38 -5.47
N TRP A 88 1.54 0.43 -4.24
CA TRP A 88 0.79 0.65 -3.01
C TRP A 88 0.80 2.10 -2.52
N GLY A 89 1.70 2.92 -3.04
CA GLY A 89 1.76 4.34 -2.71
C GLY A 89 0.54 5.10 -3.24
N ILE A 90 0.08 6.08 -2.45
CA ILE A 90 -0.97 7.01 -2.89
C ILE A 90 -0.40 7.83 -4.05
N ARG A 91 -0.92 7.58 -5.25
CA ARG A 91 -0.71 8.48 -6.38
C ARG A 91 -1.61 9.70 -6.21
N SER A 92 -1.11 10.89 -6.52
CA SER A 92 -1.99 12.05 -6.71
C SER A 92 -2.93 11.74 -7.87
N LEU A 93 -4.18 11.40 -7.54
CA LEU A 93 -5.21 11.11 -8.50
C LEU A 93 -5.85 12.41 -8.96
N GLN A 94 -5.76 12.69 -10.26
CA GLN A 94 -6.47 13.80 -10.88
C GLN A 94 -7.47 13.23 -11.88
N ALA A 95 -8.74 13.59 -11.72
CA ALA A 95 -9.81 13.14 -12.58
C ALA A 95 -10.92 14.18 -12.70
N THR A 96 -11.79 13.97 -13.69
CA THR A 96 -12.99 14.78 -13.94
C THR A 96 -14.21 13.89 -13.72
N THR A 97 -15.27 14.46 -13.15
CA THR A 97 -16.55 13.76 -12.99
C THR A 97 -17.20 13.47 -14.36
N ASP A 98 -18.08 12.48 -14.39
CA ASP A 98 -18.92 12.20 -15.55
C ASP A 98 -20.01 13.28 -15.75
N ALA A 99 -20.87 13.10 -16.77
CA ALA A 99 -21.97 14.02 -17.09
C ALA A 99 -23.02 14.15 -15.97
N ASN A 100 -23.04 13.23 -15.01
CA ASN A 100 -23.95 13.22 -13.86
C ASN A 100 -23.27 13.75 -12.59
N GLY A 101 -21.99 14.13 -12.64
CA GLY A 101 -21.23 14.64 -11.50
C GLY A 101 -20.58 13.56 -10.63
N PHE A 102 -20.47 12.32 -11.10
CA PHE A 102 -19.85 11.22 -10.34
C PHE A 102 -18.42 10.94 -10.78
N PHE A 103 -17.57 10.56 -9.82
CA PHE A 103 -16.25 10.01 -10.06
C PHE A 103 -16.01 8.84 -9.10
N GLU A 104 -15.63 7.69 -9.64
CA GLU A 104 -15.38 6.47 -8.88
C GLU A 104 -13.88 6.14 -8.89
N THR A 105 -13.34 5.83 -7.71
CA THR A 105 -11.95 5.40 -7.56
C THR A 105 -11.77 4.50 -6.35
N SER A 106 -10.62 3.81 -6.30
CA SER A 106 -10.21 3.00 -5.16
C SER A 106 -9.16 3.73 -4.35
N LEU A 107 -9.38 3.82 -3.05
CA LEU A 107 -8.47 4.44 -2.09
C LEU A 107 -8.03 3.39 -1.06
N PHE A 108 -6.90 3.66 -0.42
CA PHE A 108 -6.39 2.78 0.64
C PHE A 108 -7.20 2.99 1.92
N GLN A 109 -7.40 1.91 2.67
CA GLN A 109 -8.07 2.01 3.97
C GLN A 109 -7.14 2.69 4.98
N ASN A 110 -7.73 3.39 5.95
CA ASN A 110 -7.01 4.05 7.04
C ASN A 110 -6.00 5.13 6.63
N THR A 111 -6.06 5.65 5.39
CA THR A 111 -5.28 6.82 4.98
C THR A 111 -6.04 8.12 5.23
N ASP A 112 -5.32 9.17 5.60
CA ASP A 112 -5.86 10.53 5.71
C ASP A 112 -5.82 11.19 4.33
N ASP A 113 -6.90 10.99 3.56
CA ASP A 113 -6.97 11.45 2.18
C ASP A 113 -7.47 12.90 2.11
N GLN A 114 -6.88 13.67 1.19
CA GLN A 114 -7.31 15.03 0.88
C GLN A 114 -7.83 15.10 -0.55
N ILE A 115 -9.09 15.50 -0.71
CA ILE A 115 -9.69 15.80 -2.02
C ILE A 115 -9.67 17.30 -2.25
N LYS A 116 -9.13 17.72 -3.39
CA LYS A 116 -9.24 19.08 -3.90
C LYS A 116 -10.23 19.13 -5.05
N ILE A 117 -11.32 19.87 -4.91
CA ILE A 117 -12.33 20.04 -5.95
C ILE A 117 -12.07 21.33 -6.74
N ILE A 118 -12.13 21.26 -8.06
CA ILE A 118 -11.99 22.42 -8.96
C ILE A 118 -13.25 22.50 -9.84
N HIS A 119 -13.99 23.60 -9.75
CA HIS A 119 -15.18 23.82 -10.58
C HIS A 119 -14.87 24.77 -11.76
N PRO A 120 -15.24 24.43 -13.02
CA PRO A 120 -14.85 25.21 -14.20
C PRO A 120 -15.28 26.68 -14.17
N THR A 121 -16.44 26.98 -13.57
CA THR A 121 -17.00 28.34 -13.54
C THR A 121 -16.50 29.21 -12.40
N ILE A 122 -15.89 28.62 -11.36
CA ILE A 122 -15.39 29.35 -10.18
C ILE A 122 -13.86 29.55 -10.26
N GLY A 123 -13.19 28.86 -11.20
CA GLY A 123 -11.75 28.96 -11.43
C GLY A 123 -10.92 28.46 -10.25
N ASN A 124 -9.60 28.64 -10.33
CA ASN A 124 -8.67 28.19 -9.27
C ASN A 124 -8.83 28.93 -7.93
N SER A 125 -9.68 29.97 -7.88
CA SER A 125 -9.81 30.89 -6.75
C SER A 125 -10.71 30.39 -5.61
N SER A 126 -11.42 29.27 -5.78
CA SER A 126 -12.21 28.64 -4.69
C SER A 126 -12.14 27.12 -4.74
N SER A 127 -10.92 26.56 -4.82
CA SER A 127 -10.75 25.13 -4.60
C SER A 127 -11.08 24.79 -3.15
N SER A 128 -12.06 23.92 -2.94
CA SER A 128 -12.38 23.39 -1.61
C SER A 128 -11.53 22.14 -1.37
N VAL A 129 -10.82 22.11 -0.24
CA VAL A 129 -10.08 20.94 0.22
C VAL A 129 -10.89 20.27 1.32
N HIS A 130 -11.22 18.99 1.11
CA HIS A 130 -11.92 18.18 2.09
C HIS A 130 -11.04 17.02 2.51
N SER A 131 -10.86 16.86 3.82
CA SER A 131 -10.20 15.71 4.41
C SER A 131 -11.23 14.67 4.81
N PHE A 132 -10.96 13.42 4.52
CA PHE A 132 -11.75 12.30 4.99
C PHE A 132 -10.85 11.09 5.19
N LYS A 133 -11.36 10.12 5.92
CA LYS A 133 -10.69 8.86 6.17
C LYS A 133 -11.56 7.74 5.66
N VAL A 134 -11.00 6.86 4.85
CA VAL A 134 -11.68 5.63 4.44
C VAL A 134 -11.69 4.68 5.65
N PRO A 135 -12.86 4.39 6.24
CA PRO A 135 -12.92 3.54 7.42
C PRO A 135 -12.50 2.10 7.07
N GLU A 136 -11.96 1.42 8.09
CA GLU A 136 -11.62 0.01 8.00
C GLU A 136 -12.91 -0.83 7.85
N ALA A 137 -12.87 -1.84 6.97
CA ALA A 137 -14.04 -2.68 6.75
C ALA A 137 -14.42 -3.45 8.02
N SER A 138 -15.66 -3.26 8.51
CA SER A 138 -16.18 -3.95 9.69
C SER A 138 -16.11 -5.46 9.53
N THR A 139 -15.51 -6.13 10.52
CA THR A 139 -15.19 -7.56 10.51
C THR A 139 -16.38 -8.50 10.71
N THR A 140 -17.59 -7.97 10.79
CA THR A 140 -18.82 -8.74 11.05
C THR A 140 -19.40 -9.40 9.81
N ASP A 141 -19.01 -8.98 8.60
CA ASP A 141 -19.52 -9.56 7.37
C ASP A 141 -18.38 -10.24 6.61
N PHE A 142 -18.46 -11.57 6.56
CA PHE A 142 -17.62 -12.45 5.75
C PHE A 142 -18.01 -12.34 4.26
N ASP A 143 -18.25 -11.13 3.76
CA ASP A 143 -18.53 -10.90 2.35
C ASP A 143 -17.27 -10.40 1.65
N SER A 144 -16.81 -11.20 0.69
CA SER A 144 -15.70 -10.92 -0.22
C SER A 144 -16.00 -9.81 -1.24
N SER A 145 -17.18 -9.19 -1.19
CA SER A 145 -17.47 -7.98 -1.96
C SER A 145 -16.74 -6.78 -1.35
N GLY A 146 -15.82 -6.16 -2.09
CA GLY A 146 -15.15 -4.94 -1.64
C GLY A 146 -16.15 -3.90 -1.12
N GLN A 147 -15.87 -3.31 0.04
CA GLN A 147 -16.74 -2.28 0.59
C GLN A 147 -16.64 -1.00 -0.26
N SER A 148 -17.74 -0.62 -0.91
CA SER A 148 -17.86 0.65 -1.60
C SER A 148 -18.29 1.73 -0.61
N THR A 149 -17.44 2.74 -0.40
CA THR A 149 -17.82 3.94 0.34
C THR A 149 -18.24 5.02 -0.65
N ILE A 150 -19.49 5.48 -0.56
CA ILE A 150 -19.98 6.61 -1.38
C ILE A 150 -19.83 7.88 -0.57
N ILE A 151 -19.11 8.85 -1.12
CA ILE A 151 -18.94 10.18 -0.52
C ILE A 151 -19.69 11.19 -1.39
N PHE A 152 -20.74 11.79 -0.84
CA PHE A 152 -21.45 12.88 -1.49
C PHE A 152 -20.80 14.21 -1.10
N LEU A 153 -20.20 14.90 -2.06
CA LEU A 153 -19.60 16.22 -1.88
C LEU A 153 -20.50 17.26 -2.55
N GLN A 154 -21.21 18.05 -1.74
CA GLN A 154 -22.02 19.16 -2.26
C GLN A 154 -21.13 20.40 -2.46
N VAL A 155 -20.95 20.83 -3.70
CA VAL A 155 -20.32 22.12 -4.02
C VAL A 155 -21.42 23.18 -4.08
N SER A 156 -21.45 24.07 -3.10
CA SER A 156 -22.38 25.21 -3.08
C SER A 156 -21.68 26.41 -3.73
N ALA A 157 -22.36 27.12 -4.64
CA ALA A 157 -21.90 28.39 -5.21
C ALA A 157 -22.36 29.57 -4.36
#